data_AF-A0A2E1WXR2-F1
#
_entry.id   AF-A0A2E1WXR2-F1
#
_cell.length_a   1.000
_cell.length_b   1.000
_cell.length_c   1.000
_cell.angle_alpha   90.00
_cell.angle_beta   90.00
_cell.angle_gamma   90.00
#
_symmetry.space_group_name_H-M   'P 1'
#
loop_
_entity.id
_entity.type
_entity.pdbx_description
1 polymer ?
#
loop_
_entity_poly.entity_id
_entity_poly.type
_entity_poly.pdbx_seq_one_letter_code
_entity_poly.pdbx_strand_id
1 'polypeptide(L)'
;MLMRLFMKKIEQIFLIIMKSFCILLLLNISLLNNIMIDNKKIRIKIKKGVKYSICTCGLSEKMPFCDNKHRLFNSENNTEYKSLKIFPEDDTFINLTCSKWDIENE
;
A
#
# COMPACT_ATOMS: atom_id res chain seq x y z
N MET A 1 32.52 36.96 15.65
CA MET A 1 32.47 36.43 14.27
C MET A 1 32.61 34.89 14.23
N LEU A 2 33.56 34.32 14.97
CA LEU A 2 33.84 32.87 15.03
C LEU A 2 32.67 31.99 15.56
N MET A 3 31.96 32.41 16.61
CA MET A 3 30.82 31.65 17.15
C MET A 3 29.66 31.51 16.14
N ARG A 4 29.42 32.52 15.28
CA ARG A 4 28.38 32.45 14.25
C ARG A 4 28.72 31.43 13.15
N LEU A 5 30.01 31.27 12.83
CA LEU A 5 30.48 30.28 11.86
C LEU A 5 30.39 28.85 12.42
N PHE A 6 30.60 28.68 13.73
CA PHE A 6 30.46 27.40 14.42
C PHE A 6 29.00 26.92 14.47
N MET A 7 28.06 27.80 14.85
CA MET A 7 26.63 27.47 14.87
C MET A 7 26.09 27.10 13.49
N LYS A 8 26.49 27.84 12.43
CA LYS A 8 26.14 27.50 11.04
C LYS A 8 26.67 26.12 10.62
N LYS A 9 27.86 25.73 11.09
CA LYS A 9 28.44 24.42 10.81
C LYS A 9 27.66 23.31 11.49
N ILE A 10 27.15 23.54 12.71
CA ILE A 10 26.27 22.60 13.44
C ILE A 10 24.92 22.46 12.73
N GLU A 11 24.28 23.56 12.32
CA GLU A 11 23.03 23.52 11.55
C GLU A 11 23.20 22.74 10.23
N GLN A 12 24.33 22.94 9.55
CA GLN A 12 24.64 22.24 8.31
C GLN A 12 24.89 20.74 8.53
N ILE A 13 25.56 20.36 9.62
CA ILE A 13 25.74 18.95 10.03
C ILE A 13 24.39 18.32 10.40
N PHE A 14 23.53 19.04 11.12
CA PHE A 14 22.17 18.58 11.46
C PHE A 14 21.32 18.35 10.22
N LEU A 15 21.37 19.26 9.24
CA LEU A 15 20.72 19.11 7.93
C LEU A 15 21.24 17.90 7.15
N ILE A 16 22.53 17.62 7.19
CA ILE A 16 23.13 16.46 6.50
C ILE A 16 22.69 15.14 7.16
N ILE A 17 22.65 15.08 8.49
CA ILE A 17 22.20 13.89 9.23
C ILE A 17 20.71 13.62 8.97
N MET A 18 19.87 14.66 9.00
CA MET A 18 18.45 14.55 8.70
C MET A 18 18.19 14.12 7.24
N LYS A 19 18.95 14.64 6.28
CA LYS A 19 18.87 14.20 4.88
C LYS A 19 19.30 12.75 4.70
N SER A 20 20.38 12.33 5.37
CA SER A 20 20.89 10.95 5.31
C SER A 20 19.90 9.93 5.91
N PHE A 21 19.29 10.27 7.05
CA PHE A 21 18.25 9.44 7.67
C PHE A 21 16.99 9.33 6.81
N CYS A 22 16.54 10.44 6.21
CA CYS A 22 15.42 10.43 5.25
C CYS A 22 15.72 9.53 4.05
N ILE A 23 16.94 9.58 3.49
CA ILE A 23 17.32 8.75 2.34
C ILE A 23 17.28 7.25 2.69
N LEU A 24 17.76 6.87 3.88
CA LEU A 24 17.72 5.48 4.34
C LEU A 24 16.28 4.99 4.60
N LEU A 25 15.40 5.87 5.09
CA LEU A 25 13.98 5.58 5.28
C LEU A 25 13.24 5.44 3.94
N LEU A 26 13.52 6.31 2.97
CA LEU A 26 12.93 6.29 1.62
C LEU A 26 13.36 5.06 0.81
N LEU A 27 14.63 4.63 0.92
CA LEU A 27 15.13 3.42 0.27
C LEU A 27 14.44 2.13 0.79
N ASN A 28 14.04 2.09 2.06
CA ASN A 28 13.31 0.96 2.63
C ASN A 28 11.83 0.92 2.20
N ILE A 29 11.20 2.08 1.98
CA ILE A 29 9.79 2.17 1.59
C ILE A 29 9.57 1.68 0.15
N SER A 30 10.50 1.96 -0.77
CA SER A 30 10.37 1.56 -2.18
C SER A 30 10.46 0.04 -2.42
N LEU A 31 11.15 -0.70 -1.54
CA LEU A 31 11.34 -2.16 -1.63
C LEU A 31 10.16 -2.99 -1.10
N LEU A 32 9.14 -2.39 -0.48
CA LEU A 32 8.01 -3.10 0.12
C LEU A 32 6.73 -3.14 -0.73
N ASN A 33 6.68 -2.44 -1.86
CA ASN A 33 5.49 -2.42 -2.71
C ASN A 33 5.38 -3.69 -3.55
N ASN A 34 4.67 -4.68 -3.03
CA ASN A 34 4.37 -5.98 -3.67
C ASN A 34 3.17 -5.92 -4.65
N ILE A 35 2.77 -4.72 -5.07
CA ILE A 35 1.59 -4.45 -5.89
C ILE A 35 2.07 -3.75 -7.16
N MET A 36 1.79 -4.34 -8.33
CA MET A 36 2.04 -3.75 -9.64
C MET A 36 0.71 -3.55 -10.35
N ILE A 37 0.51 -2.41 -11.00
CA ILE A 37 -0.70 -2.10 -11.77
C ILE A 37 -0.34 -2.10 -13.25
N ASP A 38 -1.05 -2.88 -14.06
CA ASP A 38 -0.86 -2.96 -15.50
C ASP A 38 -2.23 -3.06 -16.19
N ASN A 39 -2.57 -2.07 -17.03
CA ASN A 39 -3.79 -2.08 -17.86
C ASN A 39 -5.06 -2.44 -17.07
N LYS A 40 -5.32 -1.73 -15.95
CA LYS A 40 -6.46 -1.97 -15.05
C LYS A 40 -6.45 -3.34 -14.35
N LYS A 41 -5.32 -4.04 -14.37
CA LYS A 41 -5.08 -5.28 -13.59
C LYS A 41 -4.15 -4.98 -12.44
N ILE A 42 -4.47 -5.52 -11.27
CA ILE A 42 -3.61 -5.45 -10.09
C ILE A 42 -2.91 -6.79 -9.92
N ARG A 43 -1.58 -6.80 -10.03
CA ARG A 43 -0.74 -7.95 -9.76
C ARG A 43 -0.22 -7.88 -8.33
N ILE A 44 -0.54 -8.90 -7.53
CA ILE A 44 -0.05 -9.00 -6.15
C ILE A 44 0.74 -10.28 -5.92
N LYS A 45 1.80 -10.19 -5.10
CA LYS A 45 2.52 -11.35 -4.59
C LYS A 45 1.82 -11.91 -3.35
N ILE A 46 1.44 -13.18 -3.39
CA ILE A 46 0.81 -13.91 -2.28
C ILE A 46 1.75 -15.00 -1.77
N LYS A 47 1.70 -15.26 -0.47
CA LYS A 47 2.52 -16.27 0.20
C LYS A 47 1.69 -17.48 0.62
N LYS A 48 2.31 -18.66 0.56
CA LYS A 48 1.76 -19.92 1.05
C LYS A 48 1.25 -19.80 2.48
N GLY A 49 0.07 -20.37 2.75
CA GLY A 49 -0.50 -20.46 4.09
C GLY A 49 -1.02 -19.13 4.66
N VAL A 50 -0.90 -18.02 3.93
CA VAL A 50 -1.45 -16.72 4.34
C VAL A 50 -2.85 -16.55 3.76
N LYS A 51 -3.83 -16.26 4.62
CA LYS A 51 -5.20 -15.96 4.19
C LYS A 51 -5.29 -14.52 3.68
N TYR A 52 -5.62 -14.35 2.42
CA TYR A 52 -5.89 -13.04 1.83
C TYR A 52 -7.39 -12.78 1.71
N SER A 53 -7.78 -11.53 1.88
CA SER A 53 -9.15 -11.08 1.71
C SER A 53 -9.19 -9.99 0.65
N ILE A 54 -9.85 -10.26 -0.47
CA ILE A 54 -9.93 -9.37 -1.64
C ILE A 54 -11.26 -8.64 -1.66
N CYS A 55 -11.21 -7.35 -1.96
CA CYS A 55 -12.38 -6.48 -2.08
C CYS A 55 -13.13 -6.75 -3.38
N THR A 56 -14.45 -6.92 -3.30
CA THR A 56 -15.32 -7.10 -4.49
C THR A 56 -16.33 -5.97 -4.65
N CYS A 57 -16.44 -5.08 -3.68
CA CYS A 57 -17.47 -4.04 -3.64
C CYS A 57 -17.03 -2.69 -4.21
N GLY A 58 -15.74 -2.44 -4.40
CA GLY A 58 -15.23 -1.12 -4.84
C GLY A 58 -14.96 -0.13 -3.71
N LEU A 59 -15.39 -0.41 -2.48
CA LEU A 59 -15.42 0.58 -1.39
C LEU A 59 -14.16 0.62 -0.50
N SER A 60 -13.22 -0.30 -0.69
CA SER A 60 -12.05 -0.38 0.19
C SER A 60 -11.03 0.70 -0.13
N GLU A 61 -10.42 1.29 0.90
CA GLU A 61 -9.29 2.22 0.75
C GLU A 61 -7.96 1.50 0.47
N LYS A 62 -7.90 0.19 0.68
CA LYS A 62 -6.68 -0.62 0.56
C LYS A 62 -6.78 -1.60 -0.60
N MET A 63 -7.28 -1.14 -1.75
CA MET A 63 -7.37 -1.97 -2.95
C MET A 63 -6.02 -2.63 -3.25
N PRO A 64 -5.98 -3.94 -3.56
CA PRO A 64 -7.11 -4.85 -3.83
C PRO A 64 -7.68 -5.56 -2.60
N PHE A 65 -7.15 -5.30 -1.40
CA PHE A 65 -7.56 -5.99 -0.17
C PHE A 65 -8.85 -5.42 0.40
N CYS A 66 -9.54 -6.23 1.20
CA CYS A 66 -10.78 -5.84 1.86
C CYS A 66 -10.54 -5.37 3.30
N ASP A 67 -11.03 -4.18 3.63
CA ASP A 67 -11.01 -3.55 4.96
C ASP A 67 -12.33 -3.68 5.75
N ASN A 68 -13.32 -4.39 5.19
CA ASN A 68 -14.67 -4.57 5.74
C ASN A 68 -15.62 -3.36 5.64
N LYS A 69 -15.27 -2.30 4.88
CA LYS A 69 -16.19 -1.17 4.62
C LYS A 69 -17.53 -1.59 4.03
N HIS A 70 -17.55 -2.69 3.28
CA HIS A 70 -18.79 -3.27 2.75
C HIS A 70 -19.83 -3.58 3.82
N ARG A 71 -19.45 -3.84 5.08
CA ARG A 71 -20.40 -4.16 6.15
C ARG A 71 -21.32 -2.99 6.48
N LEU A 72 -20.75 -1.79 6.62
CA LEU A 72 -21.52 -0.59 6.88
C LEU A 72 -22.42 -0.27 5.68
N PHE A 73 -21.84 -0.30 4.48
CA PHE A 73 -22.58 -0.07 3.24
C PHE A 73 -23.74 -1.06 3.06
N ASN A 74 -23.54 -2.34 3.38
CA ASN A 74 -24.59 -3.37 3.35
C ASN A 74 -25.77 -3.03 4.25
N SER A 75 -25.49 -2.55 5.47
CA SER A 75 -26.52 -2.16 6.44
C SER A 75 -27.33 -0.96 6.00
N GLU A 76 -26.69 0.02 5.35
CA GLU A 76 -27.34 1.27 4.92
C GLU A 76 -28.10 1.11 3.60
N ASN A 77 -27.59 0.28 2.69
CA ASN A 77 -28.09 0.19 1.32
C ASN A 77 -28.84 -1.12 1.03
N ASN A 78 -29.09 -1.95 2.05
CA ASN A 78 -29.70 -3.27 1.90
C ASN A 78 -29.01 -4.13 0.81
N THR A 79 -27.68 -4.17 0.87
CA THR A 79 -26.85 -4.98 -0.04
C THR A 79 -26.14 -6.10 0.71
N GLU A 80 -25.64 -7.11 -0.01
CA GLU A 80 -25.01 -8.28 0.61
C GLU A 80 -23.59 -8.53 0.05
N TYR A 81 -22.78 -7.48 -0.05
CA TYR A 81 -21.41 -7.62 -0.52
C TYR A 81 -20.56 -8.46 0.46
N LYS A 82 -19.78 -9.38 -0.10
CA LYS A 82 -18.85 -10.25 0.62
C LYS A 82 -17.47 -10.22 -0.02
N SER A 83 -16.44 -10.25 0.82
CA SER A 83 -15.05 -10.35 0.36
C SER A 83 -14.70 -11.74 -0.16
N LEU A 84 -13.86 -11.80 -1.18
CA LEU A 84 -13.30 -13.06 -1.69
C LEU A 84 -12.12 -13.47 -0.80
N LYS A 85 -12.09 -14.73 -0.36
CA LYS A 85 -10.99 -15.28 0.45
C LYS A 85 -10.11 -16.17 -0.40
N ILE A 86 -8.79 -15.94 -0.33
CA ILE A 86 -7.79 -16.72 -1.07
C ILE A 86 -6.87 -17.39 -0.05
N PHE A 87 -6.62 -18.68 -0.27
CA PHE A 87 -5.75 -19.52 0.54
C PHE A 87 -4.70 -20.14 -0.40
N PRO A 88 -3.53 -19.52 -0.55
CA PRO A 88 -2.52 -19.95 -1.50
C PRO A 88 -1.83 -21.22 -0.99
N GLU A 89 -1.70 -22.21 -1.86
CA GLU A 89 -0.95 -23.43 -1.58
C GLU A 89 0.55 -23.23 -1.72
N ASP A 90 0.99 -22.28 -2.54
CA ASP A 90 2.39 -21.91 -2.76
C ASP A 90 2.55 -20.39 -2.95
N ASP A 91 3.80 -19.92 -2.88
CA ASP A 91 4.18 -18.54 -3.15
C ASP A 91 4.02 -18.24 -4.64
N THR A 92 3.08 -17.37 -5.00
CA THR A 92 2.80 -17.05 -6.39
C THR A 92 2.36 -15.60 -6.58
N PHE A 93 2.24 -15.18 -7.83
CA PHE A 93 1.64 -13.90 -8.19
C PHE A 93 0.23 -14.15 -8.73
N ILE A 94 -0.72 -13.35 -8.30
CA ILE A 94 -2.07 -13.36 -8.86
C ILE A 94 -2.39 -12.02 -9.50
N ASN A 95 -3.00 -12.08 -10.68
CA ASN A 95 -3.54 -10.93 -11.37
C ASN A 95 -5.03 -10.83 -11.04
N LEU A 96 -5.43 -9.69 -10.50
CA LEU A 96 -6.79 -9.43 -10.06
C LEU A 96 -7.39 -8.28 -10.87
N THR A 97 -8.67 -8.43 -11.18
CA THR A 97 -9.49 -7.39 -11.82
C THR A 97 -10.87 -7.40 -11.20
N CYS A 98 -11.45 -6.23 -10.98
CA CYS A 98 -12.85 -6.09 -10.64
C CYS A 98 -13.42 -4.92 -11.42
N SER A 99 -14.64 -5.08 -11.95
CA SER A 99 -15.34 -4.02 -12.68
C SER A 99 -15.65 -2.79 -11.83
N LYS A 100 -15.69 -2.96 -10.50
CA LYS A 100 -15.98 -1.91 -9.50
C LYS A 100 -14.73 -1.23 -8.96
N TRP A 101 -13.54 -1.60 -9.41
CA TRP A 101 -12.32 -0.95 -8.99
C TRP A 101 -12.01 0.21 -9.94
N ASP A 102 -12.03 1.42 -9.38
CA ASP A 102 -11.54 2.61 -10.05
C ASP A 102 -10.03 2.67 -9.86
N ILE A 103 -9.33 1.93 -10.71
CA ILE A 103 -7.88 2.00 -10.80
C ILE A 103 -7.58 3.15 -11.76
N GLU A 104 -7.36 4.33 -11.21
CA GLU A 104 -6.79 5.43 -11.97
C GLU A 104 -5.35 5.04 -12.35
N ASN A 105 -5.06 5.06 -13.65
CA ASN A 105 -3.69 4.90 -14.12
C ASN A 105 -3.00 6.25 -13.89
N GLU A 106 -2.26 6.37 -12.80
CA GLU A 106 -1.23 7.42 -12.65
C GLU A 106 -0.03 7.12 -13.56
#